data_AF-A0A916PWM2-F1
#
_entry.id   AF-A0A916PWM2-F1
#
_cell.length_a   1.000
_cell.length_b   1.000
_cell.length_c   1.000
_cell.angle_alpha   90.00
_cell.angle_beta   90.00
_cell.angle_gamma   90.00
#
_symmetry.space_group_name_H-M   'P 1'
#
loop_
_entity.id
_entity.type
_entity.pdbx_description
1 polymer ?
#
loop_
_entity_poly.entity_id
_entity_poly.type
_entity_poly.pdbx_seq_one_letter_code
_entity_poly.pdbx_strand_id
1 'polypeptide(L)'
;MPISPAIRPEALEQWLPEMIQQHYVVLLLRRIGMTRRRADCFVRLALYLFLKDCQARKVLPKPPLTELSFPQGWVECSCLEAADVFYSDKDRGGDRSAGMMLNKLVDLGLIQKQFDGNCTQVKIQPLPDLLKSETLNLNISFEIEPFDPRSDAIPIANLLASNYNWLNRNNDAVTYRIANILRDWASQYATGLRVLRRGDNQNPVGFYAFYPTKRESEIKFFEPPSRGLHLSQVSDIDPFQMALAGDETCQSIFVRSWVIDSEYRQASQPSLLLDSQQTLQRMQQDFPNLWDMYTLIIHPNYAALAGALGFQKTSSDPKMPLYWMYQAVDRFLKLDMQKL
;
A
#
# COMPACT_ATOMS: atom_id res chain seq x y z
N MET A 1 36.92 32.68 8.83
CA MET A 1 36.11 31.82 7.93
C MET A 1 34.64 32.14 8.19
N PRO A 2 33.83 32.51 7.19
CA PRO A 2 32.42 32.77 7.45
C PRO A 2 31.73 31.43 7.71
N ILE A 3 31.13 31.32 8.90
CA ILE A 3 30.26 30.22 9.30
C ILE A 3 29.08 30.25 8.34
N SER A 4 28.94 29.23 7.49
CA SER A 4 27.77 29.07 6.63
C SER A 4 26.53 29.09 7.53
N PRO A 5 25.51 29.94 7.28
CA PRO A 5 24.38 30.08 8.19
C PRO A 5 23.73 28.71 8.36
N ALA A 6 23.64 28.24 9.61
CA ALA A 6 22.93 27.02 9.95
C ALA A 6 21.48 27.11 9.43
N ILE A 7 21.01 26.06 8.75
CA ILE A 7 19.63 25.99 8.28
C ILE A 7 18.71 26.09 9.49
N ARG A 8 17.89 27.14 9.52
CA ARG A 8 16.93 27.36 10.60
C ARG A 8 15.59 26.72 10.23
N PRO A 9 15.04 25.84 11.08
CA PRO A 9 13.72 25.24 10.86
C PRO A 9 12.60 26.28 10.64
N GLU A 10 12.71 27.43 11.30
CA GLU A 10 11.77 28.56 11.21
C GLU A 10 11.79 29.30 9.86
N ALA A 11 12.79 29.05 9.01
CA ALA A 11 12.95 29.74 7.73
C ALA A 11 12.60 28.85 6.53
N LEU A 12 12.01 27.68 6.75
CA LEU A 12 11.72 26.71 5.70
C LEU A 12 10.77 27.25 4.62
N GLU A 13 9.87 28.20 4.95
CA GLU A 13 9.00 28.84 3.94
C GLU A 13 9.78 29.68 2.91
N GLN A 14 10.97 30.17 3.25
CA GLN A 14 11.83 30.90 2.31
C GLN A 14 12.46 29.96 1.28
N TRP A 15 12.61 28.68 1.64
CA TRP A 15 13.22 27.66 0.79
C TRP A 15 12.23 26.99 -0.13
N LEU A 16 11.01 26.69 0.33
CA LEU A 16 9.98 26.09 -0.50
C LEU A 16 8.67 26.88 -0.34
N PRO A 17 8.19 27.57 -1.40
CA PRO A 17 6.96 28.36 -1.33
C PRO A 17 5.76 27.56 -0.81
N GLU A 18 4.89 28.21 -0.04
CA GLU A 18 3.72 27.57 0.59
C GLU A 18 2.82 26.86 -0.44
N MET A 19 2.62 27.45 -1.62
CA MET A 19 1.85 26.84 -2.70
C MET A 19 2.41 25.47 -3.11
N ILE A 20 3.74 25.35 -3.17
CA ILE A 20 4.41 24.09 -3.53
C ILE A 20 4.33 23.10 -2.36
N GLN A 21 4.48 23.55 -1.11
CA GLN A 21 4.27 22.71 0.06
C GLN A 21 2.85 22.13 0.10
N GLN A 22 1.82 22.97 -0.10
CA GLN A 22 0.42 22.53 -0.14
C GLN A 22 0.15 21.54 -1.28
N HIS A 23 0.82 21.69 -2.43
CA HIS A 23 0.74 20.69 -3.50
C HIS A 23 1.18 19.30 -3.04
N TYR A 24 2.35 19.19 -2.40
CA TYR A 24 2.84 17.92 -1.86
C TYR A 24 1.96 17.38 -0.73
N VAL A 25 1.44 18.27 0.13
CA VAL A 25 0.48 17.89 1.19
C VAL A 25 -0.77 17.26 0.57
N VAL A 26 -1.34 17.86 -0.48
CA VAL A 26 -2.51 17.33 -1.18
C VAL A 26 -2.22 15.96 -1.82
N LEU A 27 -1.02 15.77 -2.40
CA LEU A 27 -0.60 14.47 -2.92
C LEU A 27 -0.48 13.42 -1.80
N LEU A 28 0.17 13.77 -0.70
CA LEU A 28 0.35 12.91 0.46
C LEU A 28 -0.99 12.55 1.12
N LEU A 29 -1.95 13.46 1.14
CA LEU A 29 -3.31 13.21 1.66
C LEU A 29 -4.05 12.10 0.91
N ARG A 30 -3.61 11.72 -0.30
CA ARG A 30 -4.14 10.55 -1.03
C ARG A 30 -3.66 9.21 -0.42
N ARG A 31 -2.64 9.24 0.44
CA ARG A 31 -2.09 8.05 1.12
C ARG A 31 -2.89 7.74 2.38
N ILE A 32 -3.10 6.45 2.64
CA ILE A 32 -3.87 5.99 3.80
C ILE A 32 -3.13 6.30 5.10
N GLY A 33 -3.89 6.66 6.14
CA GLY A 33 -3.33 7.03 7.43
C GLY A 33 -2.64 8.39 7.41
N MET A 34 -2.64 9.09 6.27
CA MET A 34 -2.17 10.46 6.19
C MET A 34 -3.23 11.40 6.74
N THR A 35 -2.84 12.22 7.71
CA THR A 35 -3.63 13.40 8.10
C THR A 35 -2.90 14.62 7.60
N ARG A 36 -3.59 15.76 7.48
CA ARG A 36 -2.96 17.01 7.06
C ARG A 36 -1.72 17.33 7.89
N ARG A 37 -1.80 17.15 9.21
CA ARG A 37 -0.67 17.34 10.13
C ARG A 37 0.50 16.39 9.84
N ARG A 38 0.24 15.12 9.52
CA ARG A 38 1.32 14.16 9.19
C ARG A 38 1.99 14.51 7.87
N ALA A 39 1.19 14.91 6.87
CA ALA A 39 1.69 15.37 5.58
C ALA A 39 2.53 16.65 5.71
N ASP A 40 2.04 17.65 6.43
CA ASP A 40 2.78 18.90 6.70
C ASP A 40 4.12 18.61 7.40
N CYS A 41 4.09 17.80 8.47
CA CYS A 41 5.31 17.40 9.18
C CYS A 41 6.29 16.66 8.27
N PHE A 42 5.81 15.78 7.39
CA PHE A 42 6.67 15.06 6.45
C PHE A 42 7.32 16.01 5.42
N VAL A 43 6.55 16.91 4.81
CA VAL A 43 7.09 17.86 3.81
C VAL A 43 8.17 18.75 4.44
N ARG A 44 7.92 19.27 5.64
CA ARG A 44 8.89 20.06 6.40
C ARG A 44 10.13 19.23 6.77
N LEU A 45 9.95 17.98 7.20
CA LEU A 45 11.07 17.07 7.49
C LEU A 45 11.93 16.84 6.25
N ALA A 46 11.31 16.46 5.13
CA ALA A 46 12.01 16.14 3.90
C ALA A 46 12.83 17.32 3.40
N LEU A 47 12.24 18.51 3.39
CA LEU A 47 12.92 19.75 3.02
C LEU A 47 14.11 20.03 3.95
N TYR A 48 13.90 19.95 5.26
CA TYR A 48 14.96 20.19 6.25
C TYR A 48 16.13 19.22 6.07
N LEU A 49 15.86 17.91 5.95
CA LEU A 49 16.90 16.89 5.78
C LEU A 49 17.63 17.05 4.45
N PHE A 50 16.94 17.39 3.37
CA PHE A 50 17.55 17.68 2.08
C PHE A 50 18.53 18.86 2.17
N LEU A 51 18.10 19.98 2.76
CA LEU A 51 18.98 21.13 2.94
C LEU A 51 20.17 20.79 3.83
N LYS A 52 19.96 20.01 4.90
CA LYS A 52 21.03 19.57 5.82
C LYS A 52 22.06 18.69 5.09
N ASP A 53 21.64 17.77 4.23
CA ASP A 53 22.51 16.97 3.36
C ASP A 53 23.29 17.85 2.37
N CYS A 54 22.60 18.80 1.71
CA CYS A 54 23.23 19.81 0.83
C CYS A 54 24.29 20.65 1.57
N GLN A 55 24.01 21.08 2.80
CA GLN A 55 24.94 21.85 3.62
C GLN A 55 26.17 21.01 4.00
N ALA A 56 25.97 19.76 4.41
CA ALA A 56 27.06 18.83 4.72
C ALA A 56 27.99 18.62 3.50
N ARG A 57 27.41 18.60 2.29
CA ARG A 57 28.13 18.51 1.01
C ARG A 57 28.68 19.83 0.49
N LYS A 58 28.36 20.96 1.13
CA LYS A 58 28.68 22.32 0.67
C LYS A 58 28.08 22.67 -0.71
N VAL A 59 26.94 22.08 -1.05
CA VAL A 59 26.20 22.31 -2.30
C VAL A 59 24.78 22.78 -1.94
N LEU A 60 24.67 23.96 -1.35
CA LEU A 60 23.38 24.56 -1.03
C LEU A 60 22.72 25.10 -2.32
N PRO A 61 21.48 24.71 -2.62
CA PRO A 61 20.74 25.25 -3.74
C PRO A 61 20.37 26.73 -3.50
N LYS A 62 20.00 27.44 -4.56
CA LYS A 62 19.48 28.81 -4.44
C LYS A 62 17.98 28.77 -4.10
N PRO A 63 17.51 29.46 -3.05
CA PRO A 63 16.09 29.61 -2.79
C PRO A 63 15.43 30.62 -3.76
N PRO A 64 14.12 30.53 -4.01
CA PRO A 64 13.24 29.43 -3.60
C PRO A 64 13.43 28.21 -4.49
N LEU A 65 13.33 27.02 -3.89
CA LEU A 65 13.22 25.76 -4.60
C LEU A 65 11.89 25.71 -5.36
N THR A 66 11.92 25.12 -6.55
CA THR A 66 10.75 24.92 -7.40
C THR A 66 10.04 23.59 -7.15
N GLU A 67 10.69 22.66 -6.45
CA GLU A 67 10.18 21.33 -6.12
C GLU A 67 10.80 20.80 -4.82
N LEU A 68 10.17 19.78 -4.23
CA LEU A 68 10.70 19.07 -3.07
C LEU A 68 11.70 18.03 -3.53
N SER A 69 12.92 18.11 -3.02
CA SER A 69 13.98 17.12 -3.23
C SER A 69 14.27 16.36 -1.94
N PHE A 70 14.95 15.22 -2.05
CA PHE A 70 15.24 14.33 -0.92
C PHE A 70 16.75 14.13 -0.73
N PRO A 71 17.22 13.92 0.51
CA PRO A 71 18.62 13.61 0.78
C PRO A 71 19.02 12.25 0.17
N GLN A 72 20.28 12.08 -0.22
CA GLN A 72 20.72 10.82 -0.87
C GLN A 72 20.98 9.66 0.11
N GLY A 73 20.71 9.83 1.40
CA GLY A 73 21.04 8.83 2.41
C GLY A 73 20.49 9.15 3.80
N TRP A 74 21.17 8.59 4.79
CA TRP A 74 20.90 8.85 6.20
C TRP A 74 21.36 10.26 6.57
N VAL A 75 20.48 11.00 7.24
CA VAL A 75 20.75 12.34 7.74
C VAL A 75 20.43 12.37 9.22
N GLU A 76 21.35 12.93 9.99
CA GLU A 76 21.17 13.11 11.43
C GLU A 76 19.98 14.04 11.69
N CYS A 77 19.06 13.63 12.55
CA CYS A 77 17.93 14.43 13.00
C CYS A 77 17.45 13.95 14.36
N SER A 78 17.85 14.68 15.39
CA SER A 78 17.41 14.46 16.76
C SER A 78 15.91 14.73 16.92
N CYS A 79 15.30 14.21 17.99
CA CYS A 79 13.90 14.52 18.32
C CYS A 79 13.68 16.01 18.60
N LEU A 80 14.71 16.71 19.10
CA LEU A 80 14.68 18.16 19.32
C LEU A 80 14.64 18.91 17.98
N GLU A 81 15.56 18.60 17.06
CA GLU A 81 15.53 19.19 15.70
C GLU A 81 14.22 18.88 14.98
N ALA A 82 13.70 17.66 15.11
CA ALA A 82 12.41 17.29 14.54
C ALA A 82 11.26 18.08 15.18
N ALA A 83 11.32 18.39 16.48
CA ALA A 83 10.32 19.22 17.14
C ALA A 83 10.31 20.64 16.59
N ASP A 84 11.50 21.24 16.42
CA ASP A 84 11.66 22.55 15.80
C ASP A 84 11.09 22.54 14.37
N VAL A 85 11.40 21.52 13.57
CA VAL A 85 10.89 21.40 12.19
C VAL A 85 9.36 21.24 12.16
N PHE A 86 8.78 20.47 13.07
CA PHE A 86 7.33 20.18 13.05
C PHE A 86 6.47 21.28 13.68
N TYR A 87 7.01 22.00 14.65
CA TYR A 87 6.24 22.84 15.55
C TYR A 87 6.82 24.25 15.74
N SER A 88 7.80 24.69 14.93
CA SER A 88 8.43 26.02 14.98
C SER A 88 7.44 27.19 15.11
N ASP A 89 6.25 27.07 14.53
CA ASP A 89 5.25 28.14 14.45
C ASP A 89 4.04 27.91 15.38
N LYS A 90 4.13 26.95 16.32
CA LYS A 90 3.00 26.55 17.18
C LYS A 90 3.45 26.30 18.63
N ASP A 91 2.71 26.87 19.58
CA ASP A 91 2.82 26.62 21.04
C ASP A 91 2.54 25.15 21.48
N ARG A 92 2.52 24.17 20.55
CA ARG A 92 2.08 22.81 20.83
C ARG A 92 2.95 21.74 20.17
N GLY A 93 3.78 21.11 21.00
CA GLY A 93 4.55 19.92 20.68
C GLY A 93 5.99 20.10 21.16
N GLY A 94 6.57 19.05 21.71
CA GLY A 94 7.99 19.02 22.08
C GLY A 94 8.62 17.70 21.61
N ASP A 95 9.85 17.44 22.02
CA ASP A 95 10.68 16.32 21.56
C ASP A 95 9.96 14.98 21.59
N ARG A 96 9.18 14.72 22.65
CA ARG A 96 8.39 13.48 22.77
C ARG A 96 7.32 13.35 21.70
N SER A 97 6.63 14.45 21.39
CA SER A 97 5.60 14.49 20.35
C SER A 97 6.22 14.36 18.95
N ALA A 98 7.38 14.97 18.74
CA ALA A 98 8.14 14.85 17.50
C ALA A 98 8.65 13.41 17.31
N GLY A 99 9.17 12.78 18.37
CA GLY A 99 9.54 11.37 18.36
C GLY A 99 8.36 10.45 18.00
N MET A 100 7.16 10.71 18.54
CA MET A 100 5.95 9.98 18.15
C MET A 100 5.54 10.24 16.70
N MET A 101 5.72 11.48 16.20
CA MET A 101 5.45 11.80 14.80
C MET A 101 6.41 11.07 13.86
N LEU A 102 7.72 11.06 14.17
CA LEU A 102 8.71 10.29 13.43
C LEU A 102 8.32 8.80 13.37
N ASN A 103 7.93 8.21 14.50
CA ASN A 103 7.47 6.81 14.51
C ASN A 103 6.24 6.61 13.62
N LYS A 104 5.26 7.53 13.64
CA LYS A 104 4.10 7.46 12.72
C LYS A 104 4.51 7.57 11.25
N LEU A 105 5.52 8.38 10.92
CA LEU A 105 6.03 8.48 9.55
C LEU A 105 6.79 7.20 9.13
N VAL A 106 7.46 6.53 10.08
CA VAL A 106 8.03 5.17 9.88
C VAL A 106 6.92 4.15 9.62
N ASP A 107 5.87 4.14 10.45
CA ASP A 107 4.73 3.22 10.30
C ASP A 107 4.01 3.41 8.95
N LEU A 108 4.02 4.63 8.42
CA LEU A 108 3.48 4.99 7.09
C LEU A 108 4.44 4.69 5.93
N GLY A 109 5.62 4.14 6.21
CA GLY A 109 6.63 3.80 5.20
C GLY A 109 7.26 5.01 4.50
N LEU A 110 7.14 6.21 5.07
CA LEU A 110 7.68 7.43 4.45
C LEU A 110 9.15 7.65 4.80
N ILE A 111 9.58 7.17 5.96
CA ILE A 111 10.96 7.30 6.43
C ILE A 111 11.43 6.01 7.10
N GLN A 112 12.74 5.81 7.13
CA GLN A 112 13.41 4.90 8.04
C GLN A 112 14.10 5.71 9.14
N LYS A 113 14.18 5.11 10.33
CA LYS A 113 14.81 5.70 11.50
C LYS A 113 15.73 4.67 12.15
N GLN A 114 16.96 5.06 12.47
CA GLN A 114 17.89 4.25 13.25
C GLN A 114 18.60 5.13 14.29
N PHE A 115 19.16 4.51 15.33
CA PHE A 115 19.96 5.21 16.35
C PHE A 115 21.39 4.65 16.27
N ASP A 116 22.37 5.52 16.09
CA ASP A 116 23.78 5.13 15.90
C ASP A 116 24.60 5.11 17.20
N GLY A 117 23.95 5.32 18.35
CA GLY A 117 24.58 5.44 19.66
C GLY A 117 24.72 6.89 20.14
N ASN A 118 24.70 7.86 19.22
CA ASN A 118 24.81 9.28 19.55
C ASN A 118 23.54 10.04 19.16
N CYS A 119 23.03 9.83 17.94
CA CYS A 119 21.89 10.56 17.43
C CYS A 119 20.94 9.68 16.61
N THR A 120 19.72 10.17 16.44
CA THR A 120 18.76 9.56 15.53
C THR A 120 19.13 9.93 14.10
N GLN A 121 19.27 8.92 13.25
CA GLN A 121 19.47 9.07 11.82
C GLN A 121 18.13 8.79 11.12
N VAL A 122 17.77 9.66 10.18
CA VAL A 122 16.54 9.54 9.38
C VAL A 122 16.90 9.43 7.92
N LYS A 123 16.28 8.47 7.22
CA LYS A 123 16.39 8.32 5.77
C LYS A 123 15.00 8.44 5.17
N ILE A 124 14.82 9.33 4.20
CA ILE A 124 13.56 9.40 3.46
C ILE A 124 13.48 8.18 2.55
N GLN A 125 12.35 7.46 2.58
CA GLN A 125 12.10 6.41 1.59
C GLN A 125 11.81 7.06 0.25
N PRO A 126 12.29 6.51 -0.88
CA PRO A 126 11.89 6.99 -2.19
C PRO A 126 10.37 6.95 -2.30
N LEU A 127 9.76 8.07 -2.70
CA LEU A 127 8.33 8.16 -2.93
C LEU A 127 8.12 8.44 -4.41
N PRO A 128 8.00 7.39 -5.25
CA PRO A 128 7.87 7.54 -6.70
C PRO A 128 6.67 8.40 -7.12
N ASP A 129 5.63 8.51 -6.26
CA ASP A 129 4.47 9.37 -6.49
C ASP A 129 4.72 10.87 -6.23
N LEU A 130 5.77 11.22 -5.46
CA LEU A 130 6.10 12.61 -5.09
C LEU A 130 7.31 13.14 -5.86
N LEU A 131 8.26 12.27 -6.18
CA LEU A 131 9.21 12.55 -7.23
C LEU A 131 8.43 12.52 -8.54
N LYS A 132 8.65 13.47 -9.46
CA LYS A 132 8.50 13.12 -10.87
C LYS A 132 9.56 12.06 -11.11
N SER A 133 9.26 10.81 -10.78
CA SER A 133 10.17 9.74 -11.07
C SER A 133 10.25 9.76 -12.59
N GLU A 134 11.44 10.04 -13.11
CA GLU A 134 11.88 9.33 -14.29
C GLU A 134 11.41 7.90 -14.04
N THR A 135 10.43 7.47 -14.82
CA THR A 135 10.04 6.08 -14.91
C THR A 135 11.36 5.37 -15.06
N LEU A 136 11.82 4.71 -13.98
CA LEU A 136 12.85 3.71 -14.11
C LEU A 136 12.25 2.78 -15.15
N ASN A 137 12.75 2.87 -16.38
CA ASN A 137 12.46 1.93 -17.44
C ASN A 137 13.11 0.64 -16.98
N LEU A 138 12.48 0.01 -16.00
CA LEU A 138 12.74 -1.34 -15.59
C LEU A 138 12.27 -2.15 -16.79
N ASN A 139 13.21 -2.44 -17.69
CA ASN A 139 13.07 -3.50 -18.70
C ASN A 139 13.04 -4.86 -17.98
N ILE A 140 12.18 -4.99 -16.98
CA ILE A 140 11.93 -6.21 -16.22
C ILE A 140 10.73 -6.85 -16.89
N SER A 141 10.92 -8.08 -17.38
CA SER A 141 9.80 -8.92 -17.80
C SER A 141 9.05 -9.43 -16.57
N PHE A 142 7.76 -9.72 -16.74
CA PHE A 142 6.93 -10.28 -15.69
C PHE A 142 6.32 -11.60 -16.13
N GLU A 143 6.18 -12.52 -15.18
CA GLU A 143 5.60 -13.84 -15.38
C GLU A 143 4.48 -14.05 -14.36
N ILE A 144 3.37 -14.65 -14.79
CA ILE A 144 2.22 -14.93 -13.92
C ILE A 144 1.97 -16.42 -13.88
N GLU A 145 2.09 -17.00 -12.69
CA GLU A 145 2.04 -18.44 -12.48
C GLU A 145 1.10 -18.80 -11.32
N PRO A 146 0.71 -20.08 -11.19
CA PRO A 146 0.01 -20.55 -10.00
C PRO A 146 0.81 -20.23 -8.73
N PHE A 147 0.10 -19.95 -7.65
CA PHE A 147 0.71 -19.84 -6.33
C PHE A 147 1.28 -21.20 -5.88
N ASP A 148 2.58 -21.25 -5.55
CA ASP A 148 3.27 -22.36 -4.88
C ASP A 148 3.29 -22.11 -3.36
N PRO A 149 2.53 -22.86 -2.56
CA PRO A 149 2.47 -22.70 -1.10
C PRO A 149 3.82 -22.87 -0.39
N ARG A 150 4.77 -23.55 -1.03
CA ARG A 150 6.11 -23.80 -0.49
C ARG A 150 7.02 -22.59 -0.64
N SER A 151 7.03 -21.94 -1.81
CA SER A 151 7.93 -20.80 -2.08
C SER A 151 7.27 -19.44 -1.88
N ASP A 152 5.97 -19.32 -2.14
CA ASP A 152 5.32 -18.01 -2.28
C ASP A 152 4.64 -17.55 -1.00
N ALA A 153 4.22 -18.47 -0.13
CA ALA A 153 3.41 -18.15 1.04
C ALA A 153 4.05 -17.07 1.93
N ILE A 154 5.37 -17.14 2.15
CA ILE A 154 6.10 -16.17 2.98
C ILE A 154 6.28 -14.82 2.26
N PRO A 155 6.87 -14.73 1.05
CA PRO A 155 7.05 -13.44 0.37
C PRO A 155 5.72 -12.75 0.07
N ILE A 156 4.68 -13.48 -0.33
CA ILE A 156 3.34 -12.90 -0.51
C ILE A 156 2.74 -12.46 0.83
N ALA A 157 2.89 -13.25 1.90
CA ALA A 157 2.44 -12.80 3.23
C ALA A 157 3.12 -11.51 3.67
N ASN A 158 4.43 -11.34 3.39
CA ASN A 158 5.13 -10.08 3.65
C ASN A 158 4.56 -8.94 2.81
N LEU A 159 4.38 -9.14 1.51
CA LEU A 159 3.77 -8.14 0.62
C LEU A 159 2.39 -7.71 1.14
N LEU A 160 1.55 -8.66 1.54
CA LEU A 160 0.22 -8.40 2.08
C LEU A 160 0.28 -7.72 3.45
N ALA A 161 1.15 -8.17 4.36
CA ALA A 161 1.33 -7.57 5.68
C ALA A 161 1.75 -6.10 5.56
N SER A 162 2.69 -5.78 4.66
CA SER A 162 3.08 -4.40 4.36
C SER A 162 1.93 -3.58 3.77
N ASN A 163 1.15 -4.14 2.85
CA ASN A 163 0.00 -3.44 2.26
C ASN A 163 -1.17 -3.22 3.24
N TYR A 164 -1.31 -4.06 4.27
CA TYR A 164 -2.36 -3.96 5.30
C TYR A 164 -1.83 -3.46 6.66
N ASN A 165 -0.60 -2.97 6.74
CA ASN A 165 0.08 -2.65 8.01
C ASN A 165 -0.70 -1.65 8.89
N TRP A 166 -1.48 -0.75 8.28
CA TRP A 166 -2.30 0.22 9.01
C TRP A 166 -3.52 -0.40 9.74
N LEU A 167 -3.99 -1.58 9.31
CA LEU A 167 -5.03 -2.36 9.98
C LEU A 167 -4.44 -3.31 11.02
N ASN A 168 -3.23 -3.80 10.75
CA ASN A 168 -2.51 -4.73 11.61
C ASN A 168 -1.84 -3.95 12.73
N ARG A 169 -2.39 -4.01 13.95
CA ARG A 169 -1.81 -3.34 15.12
C ARG A 169 -0.47 -3.98 15.54
N ASN A 170 0.61 -3.77 14.78
CA ASN A 170 2.00 -4.17 15.04
C ASN A 170 2.12 -5.50 15.81
N ASN A 171 1.67 -6.60 15.20
CA ASN A 171 1.85 -7.92 15.77
C ASN A 171 2.86 -8.69 14.91
N ASP A 172 4.00 -9.03 15.51
CA ASP A 172 5.12 -9.72 14.86
C ASP A 172 4.71 -11.06 14.23
N ALA A 173 3.56 -11.64 14.64
CA ALA A 173 3.02 -12.89 14.11
C ALA A 173 2.14 -12.75 12.85
N VAL A 174 1.90 -11.53 12.33
CA VAL A 174 0.96 -11.29 11.21
C VAL A 174 1.40 -12.00 9.93
N THR A 175 2.67 -11.90 9.55
CA THR A 175 3.19 -12.58 8.34
C THR A 175 3.02 -14.08 8.45
N TYR A 176 3.36 -14.67 9.61
CA TYR A 176 3.21 -16.11 9.84
C TYR A 176 1.75 -16.55 9.68
N ARG A 177 0.81 -15.81 10.27
CA ARG A 177 -0.63 -16.09 10.14
C ARG A 177 -1.10 -16.02 8.70
N ILE A 178 -0.77 -14.93 7.98
CA ILE A 178 -1.17 -14.77 6.57
C ILE A 178 -0.59 -15.92 5.74
N ALA A 179 0.68 -16.30 5.95
CA ALA A 179 1.29 -17.40 5.22
C ALA A 179 0.53 -18.72 5.40
N ASN A 180 0.05 -19.03 6.61
CA ASN A 180 -0.76 -20.22 6.86
C ASN A 180 -2.15 -20.13 6.20
N ILE A 181 -2.82 -18.97 6.29
CA ILE A 181 -4.10 -18.75 5.59
C ILE A 181 -3.94 -18.99 4.07
N LEU A 182 -2.87 -18.47 3.47
CA LEU A 182 -2.62 -18.67 2.04
C LEU A 182 -2.36 -20.14 1.69
N ARG A 183 -1.66 -20.89 2.54
CA ARG A 183 -1.46 -22.34 2.37
C ARG A 183 -2.78 -23.10 2.48
N ASP A 184 -3.63 -22.73 3.44
CA ASP A 184 -4.93 -23.37 3.65
C ASP A 184 -5.91 -23.05 2.51
N TRP A 185 -5.84 -21.86 1.93
CA TRP A 185 -6.61 -21.53 0.74
C TRP A 185 -6.11 -22.31 -0.47
N ALA A 186 -4.80 -22.42 -0.66
CA ALA A 186 -4.22 -23.16 -1.77
C ALA A 186 -4.51 -24.67 -1.68
N SER A 187 -4.55 -25.24 -0.47
CA SER A 187 -4.89 -26.65 -0.27
C SER A 187 -6.36 -26.96 -0.58
N GLN A 188 -7.26 -25.98 -0.46
CA GLN A 188 -8.67 -26.11 -0.81
C GLN A 188 -8.92 -25.85 -2.30
N TYR A 189 -8.35 -24.78 -2.86
CA TYR A 189 -8.56 -24.42 -4.26
C TYR A 189 -7.43 -23.51 -4.81
N ALA A 190 -6.37 -24.12 -5.33
CA ALA A 190 -5.19 -23.38 -5.83
C ALA A 190 -5.44 -22.56 -7.11
N THR A 191 -6.40 -22.94 -7.97
CA THR A 191 -6.64 -22.29 -9.28
C THR A 191 -6.91 -20.79 -9.13
N GLY A 192 -7.60 -20.38 -8.07
CA GLY A 192 -7.91 -18.99 -7.79
C GLY A 192 -6.74 -18.16 -7.23
N LEU A 193 -5.57 -18.75 -6.98
CA LEU A 193 -4.43 -18.07 -6.39
C LEU A 193 -3.31 -17.94 -7.43
N ARG A 194 -2.95 -16.70 -7.74
CA ARG A 194 -2.01 -16.39 -8.83
C ARG A 194 -0.98 -15.38 -8.35
N VAL A 195 0.27 -15.58 -8.78
CA VAL A 195 1.42 -14.79 -8.35
C VAL A 195 2.10 -14.18 -9.56
N LEU A 196 2.34 -12.88 -9.48
CA LEU A 196 3.15 -12.12 -10.43
C LEU A 196 4.60 -12.12 -9.95
N ARG A 197 5.52 -12.57 -10.80
CA ARG A 197 6.96 -12.60 -10.57
C ARG A 197 7.69 -11.68 -11.51
N ARG A 198 8.85 -11.23 -11.07
CA ARG A 198 9.86 -10.69 -11.99
C ARG A 198 10.50 -11.84 -12.74
N GLY A 199 10.65 -11.73 -14.05
CA GLY A 199 11.27 -12.78 -14.87
C GLY A 199 12.77 -12.93 -14.63
N ASP A 200 13.44 -11.91 -14.10
CA ASP A 200 14.90 -11.91 -13.90
C ASP A 200 15.35 -12.70 -12.66
N ASN A 201 14.58 -12.66 -11.58
CA ASN A 201 14.93 -13.29 -10.31
C ASN A 201 13.81 -14.12 -9.68
N GLN A 202 12.66 -14.22 -10.34
CA GLN A 202 11.49 -14.98 -9.90
C GLN A 202 10.89 -14.51 -8.56
N ASN A 203 11.28 -13.34 -8.06
CA ASN A 203 10.73 -12.82 -6.82
C ASN A 203 9.25 -12.43 -7.02
N PRO A 204 8.35 -12.85 -6.11
CA PRO A 204 6.96 -12.42 -6.13
C PRO A 204 6.83 -10.92 -5.87
N VAL A 205 6.14 -10.22 -6.78
CA VAL A 205 5.89 -8.77 -6.72
C VAL A 205 4.41 -8.41 -6.85
N GLY A 206 3.55 -9.40 -7.07
CA GLY A 206 2.11 -9.23 -7.05
C GLY A 206 1.38 -10.54 -6.81
N PHE A 207 0.12 -10.42 -6.41
CA PHE A 207 -0.70 -11.56 -6.02
C PHE A 207 -2.17 -11.19 -6.16
N TYR A 208 -2.98 -12.17 -6.53
CA TYR A 208 -4.41 -12.09 -6.28
C TYR A 208 -4.98 -13.43 -5.82
N ALA A 209 -6.07 -13.34 -5.08
CA ALA A 209 -6.80 -14.46 -4.52
C ALA A 209 -8.29 -14.35 -4.88
N PHE A 210 -8.73 -15.27 -5.71
CA PHE A 210 -10.09 -15.51 -6.12
C PHE A 210 -10.67 -16.66 -5.29
N TYR A 211 -11.53 -16.29 -4.35
CA TYR A 211 -12.06 -17.18 -3.33
C TYR A 211 -13.50 -17.56 -3.67
N PRO A 212 -13.76 -18.73 -4.29
CA PRO A 212 -15.11 -19.18 -4.56
C PRO A 212 -15.81 -19.42 -3.22
N THR A 213 -16.98 -18.83 -3.04
CA THR A 213 -17.63 -18.72 -1.73
C THR A 213 -18.81 -19.67 -1.67
N LYS A 214 -18.92 -20.43 -0.58
CA LYS A 214 -20.12 -21.25 -0.33
C LYS A 214 -21.36 -20.37 -0.19
N ARG A 215 -22.49 -20.88 -0.64
CA ARG A 215 -23.78 -20.17 -0.63
C ARG A 215 -24.15 -19.62 0.74
N GLU A 216 -23.87 -20.36 1.82
CA GLU A 216 -24.19 -19.93 3.19
C GLU A 216 -23.38 -18.71 3.64
N SER A 217 -22.23 -18.44 2.99
CA SER A 217 -21.38 -17.30 3.29
C SER A 217 -21.78 -16.03 2.52
N GLU A 218 -22.66 -16.11 1.52
CA GLU A 218 -23.03 -14.94 0.68
C GLU A 218 -23.70 -13.82 1.48
N ILE A 219 -24.45 -14.17 2.53
CA ILE A 219 -25.07 -13.20 3.43
C ILE A 219 -24.03 -12.23 4.04
N LYS A 220 -22.76 -12.65 4.15
CA LYS A 220 -21.67 -11.84 4.70
C LYS A 220 -21.29 -10.65 3.82
N PHE A 221 -21.56 -10.67 2.51
CA PHE A 221 -21.37 -9.51 1.64
C PHE A 221 -22.38 -8.38 1.91
N PHE A 222 -23.44 -8.67 2.65
CA PHE A 222 -24.47 -7.70 3.06
C PHE A 222 -24.29 -7.25 4.52
N GLU A 223 -23.38 -7.88 5.26
CA GLU A 223 -22.99 -7.49 6.62
C GLU A 223 -21.93 -6.37 6.61
N PRO A 224 -21.67 -5.71 7.75
CA PRO A 224 -20.60 -4.72 7.87
C PRO A 224 -19.25 -5.24 7.33
N PRO A 225 -18.62 -4.53 6.36
CA PRO A 225 -17.39 -4.98 5.71
C PRO A 225 -16.21 -5.28 6.64
N SER A 226 -16.17 -4.68 7.83
CA SER A 226 -15.21 -5.06 8.88
C SER A 226 -15.22 -6.55 9.21
N ARG A 227 -16.35 -7.24 9.05
CA ARG A 227 -16.43 -8.70 9.28
C ARG A 227 -15.70 -9.51 8.21
N GLY A 228 -15.39 -8.94 7.04
CA GLY A 228 -14.65 -9.64 5.98
C GLY A 228 -13.13 -9.59 6.09
N LEU A 229 -12.59 -8.89 7.08
CA LEU A 229 -11.17 -8.56 7.23
C LEU A 229 -10.27 -9.70 7.77
N HIS A 230 -10.45 -10.94 7.30
CA HIS A 230 -9.76 -12.10 7.87
C HIS A 230 -8.23 -12.00 7.83
N LEU A 231 -7.64 -11.53 6.72
CA LEU A 231 -6.18 -11.36 6.61
C LEU A 231 -5.60 -10.36 7.62
N SER A 232 -6.41 -9.40 8.09
CA SER A 232 -5.98 -8.35 9.02
C SER A 232 -6.48 -8.52 10.47
N GLN A 233 -7.43 -9.42 10.73
CA GLN A 233 -7.98 -9.66 12.07
C GLN A 233 -7.23 -10.76 12.80
N VAL A 234 -7.17 -10.68 14.12
CA VAL A 234 -6.58 -11.71 15.01
C VAL A 234 -7.47 -12.95 15.15
N SER A 235 -8.64 -12.98 14.51
CA SER A 235 -9.51 -14.17 14.53
C SER A 235 -8.93 -15.27 13.65
N ASP A 236 -8.75 -16.46 14.24
CA ASP A 236 -8.33 -17.66 13.52
C ASP A 236 -9.43 -18.24 12.62
N ILE A 237 -10.69 -17.86 12.86
CA ILE A 237 -11.83 -18.35 12.08
C ILE A 237 -12.12 -17.37 10.95
N ASP A 238 -12.10 -17.88 9.72
CA ASP A 238 -12.55 -17.18 8.53
C ASP A 238 -14.09 -17.15 8.48
N PRO A 239 -14.73 -15.98 8.44
CA PRO A 239 -16.19 -15.89 8.40
C PRO A 239 -16.80 -16.30 7.06
N PHE A 240 -15.98 -16.45 6.02
CA PHE A 240 -16.39 -17.01 4.73
C PHE A 240 -15.82 -18.42 4.59
N GLN A 241 -16.61 -19.31 4.01
CA GLN A 241 -16.18 -20.67 3.68
C GLN A 241 -15.96 -20.81 2.18
N MET A 242 -14.89 -21.51 1.81
CA MET A 242 -14.56 -21.76 0.40
C MET A 242 -15.45 -22.87 -0.16
N ALA A 243 -16.00 -22.64 -1.35
CA ALA A 243 -16.64 -23.69 -2.14
C ALA A 243 -15.57 -24.57 -2.80
N LEU A 244 -15.87 -25.86 -2.98
CA LEU A 244 -14.97 -26.80 -3.64
C LEU A 244 -15.40 -26.99 -5.09
N ALA A 245 -14.46 -27.27 -5.99
CA ALA A 245 -14.76 -27.51 -7.40
C ALA A 245 -15.87 -28.56 -7.57
N GLY A 246 -16.82 -28.28 -8.47
CA GLY A 246 -18.04 -29.06 -8.66
C GLY A 246 -19.24 -28.61 -7.82
N ASP A 247 -19.09 -27.63 -6.93
CA ASP A 247 -20.20 -27.05 -6.18
C ASP A 247 -21.08 -26.18 -7.10
N GLU A 248 -22.18 -26.76 -7.58
CA GLU A 248 -23.17 -26.09 -8.41
C GLU A 248 -23.92 -24.96 -7.69
N THR A 249 -23.84 -24.88 -6.35
CA THR A 249 -24.50 -23.83 -5.57
C THR A 249 -23.62 -22.60 -5.38
N CYS A 250 -22.34 -22.66 -5.77
CA CYS A 250 -21.42 -21.53 -5.70
C CYS A 250 -21.80 -20.49 -6.77
N GLN A 251 -22.35 -19.35 -6.32
CA GLN A 251 -22.72 -18.23 -7.19
C GLN A 251 -21.75 -17.05 -7.08
N SER A 252 -21.03 -16.96 -5.96
CA SER A 252 -20.22 -15.81 -5.63
C SER A 252 -18.74 -16.13 -5.50
N ILE A 253 -17.91 -15.21 -5.95
CA ILE A 253 -16.47 -15.16 -5.68
C ILE A 253 -16.15 -13.91 -4.87
N PHE A 254 -15.34 -14.09 -3.83
CA PHE A 254 -14.70 -13.00 -3.12
C PHE A 254 -13.28 -12.78 -3.67
N VAL A 255 -13.03 -11.61 -4.26
CA VAL A 255 -11.68 -11.10 -4.51
C VAL A 255 -11.05 -10.71 -3.16
N ARG A 256 -10.44 -11.69 -2.49
CA ARG A 256 -9.85 -11.58 -1.14
C ARG A 256 -8.63 -10.67 -1.10
N SER A 257 -7.86 -10.70 -2.18
CA SER A 257 -6.71 -9.86 -2.36
C SER A 257 -6.47 -9.64 -3.85
N TRP A 258 -6.03 -8.44 -4.18
CA TRP A 258 -5.48 -8.11 -5.48
C TRP A 258 -4.45 -7.01 -5.24
N VAL A 259 -3.18 -7.34 -5.42
CA VAL A 259 -2.07 -6.49 -5.02
C VAL A 259 -0.93 -6.59 -6.02
N ILE A 260 -0.34 -5.43 -6.32
CA ILE A 260 0.96 -5.33 -6.96
C ILE A 260 1.77 -4.34 -6.14
N ASP A 261 3.01 -4.70 -5.84
CA ASP A 261 3.98 -3.79 -5.27
C ASP A 261 4.03 -2.50 -6.12
N SER A 262 4.00 -1.36 -5.43
CA SER A 262 3.93 -0.04 -6.06
C SER A 262 5.00 0.20 -7.11
N GLU A 263 6.20 -0.36 -6.94
CA GLU A 263 7.32 -0.20 -7.88
C GLU A 263 6.98 -0.80 -9.26
N TYR A 264 6.24 -1.91 -9.30
CA TYR A 264 6.00 -2.67 -10.53
C TYR A 264 4.59 -2.48 -11.10
N ARG A 265 3.69 -1.78 -10.39
CA ARG A 265 2.26 -1.71 -10.71
C ARG A 265 1.99 -1.22 -12.14
N GLN A 266 2.57 -0.08 -12.53
CA GLN A 266 2.25 0.53 -13.83
C GLN A 266 2.64 -0.39 -15.00
N ALA A 267 3.78 -1.08 -14.88
CA ALA A 267 4.29 -1.94 -15.94
C ALA A 267 3.59 -3.31 -16.02
N SER A 268 2.98 -3.78 -14.93
CA SER A 268 2.47 -5.16 -14.83
C SER A 268 0.96 -5.30 -14.62
N GLN A 269 0.26 -4.23 -14.24
CA GLN A 269 -1.19 -4.25 -13.99
C GLN A 269 -2.02 -4.81 -15.16
N PRO A 270 -1.84 -4.39 -16.43
CA PRO A 270 -2.64 -4.93 -17.53
C PRO A 270 -2.48 -6.45 -17.69
N SER A 271 -1.27 -6.97 -17.55
CA SER A 271 -0.99 -8.41 -17.64
C SER A 271 -1.69 -9.18 -16.52
N LEU A 272 -1.67 -8.65 -15.29
CA LEU A 272 -2.33 -9.31 -14.16
C LEU A 272 -3.85 -9.28 -14.26
N LEU A 273 -4.43 -8.23 -14.84
CA LEU A 273 -5.86 -8.15 -15.14
C LEU A 273 -6.29 -9.13 -16.24
N LEU A 274 -5.46 -9.32 -17.27
CA LEU A 274 -5.70 -10.33 -18.30
C LEU A 274 -5.65 -11.75 -17.72
N ASP A 275 -4.67 -12.07 -16.89
CA ASP A 275 -4.62 -13.37 -16.18
C ASP A 275 -5.85 -13.54 -15.27
N SER A 276 -6.33 -12.46 -14.64
CA SER A 276 -7.56 -12.48 -13.84
C SER A 276 -8.78 -12.93 -14.66
N GLN A 277 -8.96 -12.43 -15.89
CA GLN A 277 -10.03 -12.90 -16.77
C GLN A 277 -9.86 -14.38 -17.15
N GLN A 278 -8.65 -14.79 -17.52
CA GLN A 278 -8.36 -16.19 -17.89
C GLN A 278 -8.55 -17.16 -16.72
N THR A 279 -8.21 -16.72 -15.52
CA THR A 279 -8.44 -17.49 -14.29
C THR A 279 -9.93 -17.62 -13.99
N LEU A 280 -10.72 -16.54 -14.10
CA LEU A 280 -12.17 -16.61 -13.93
C LEU A 280 -12.85 -17.52 -14.95
N GLN A 281 -12.42 -17.50 -16.21
CA GLN A 281 -12.93 -18.41 -17.24
C GLN A 281 -12.69 -19.87 -16.87
N ARG A 282 -11.52 -20.19 -16.30
CA ARG A 282 -11.23 -21.54 -15.77
C ARG A 282 -12.11 -21.86 -14.57
N MET A 283 -12.27 -20.92 -13.64
CA MET A 283 -13.15 -21.10 -12.48
C MET A 283 -14.61 -21.34 -12.86
N GLN A 284 -15.12 -20.77 -13.95
CA GLN A 284 -16.48 -21.05 -14.44
C GLN A 284 -16.68 -22.51 -14.90
N GLN A 285 -15.60 -23.23 -15.21
CA GLN A 285 -15.66 -24.67 -15.49
C GLN A 285 -15.81 -25.48 -14.19
N ASP A 286 -15.13 -25.04 -13.13
CA ASP A 286 -15.20 -25.67 -11.81
C ASP A 286 -16.50 -25.31 -11.06
N PHE A 287 -17.07 -24.14 -11.35
CA PHE A 287 -18.27 -23.57 -10.72
C PHE A 287 -19.21 -23.00 -11.80
N PRO A 288 -20.09 -23.82 -12.39
CA PRO A 288 -20.92 -23.42 -13.53
C PRO A 288 -21.83 -22.22 -13.29
N ASN A 289 -22.22 -21.99 -12.02
CA ASN A 289 -23.12 -20.91 -11.62
C ASN A 289 -22.39 -19.69 -11.04
N LEU A 290 -21.08 -19.56 -11.27
CA LEU A 290 -20.30 -18.42 -10.76
C LEU A 290 -20.66 -17.12 -11.52
N TRP A 291 -21.45 -16.27 -10.88
CA TRP A 291 -22.06 -15.07 -11.49
C TRP A 291 -21.61 -13.77 -10.84
N ASP A 292 -21.32 -13.79 -9.54
CA ASP A 292 -21.19 -12.58 -8.74
C ASP A 292 -19.77 -12.41 -8.19
N MET A 293 -19.16 -11.25 -8.41
CA MET A 293 -17.86 -10.89 -7.84
C MET A 293 -18.02 -9.81 -6.78
N TYR A 294 -17.48 -10.09 -5.60
CA TYR A 294 -17.40 -9.13 -4.51
C TYR A 294 -15.95 -8.82 -4.17
N THR A 295 -15.70 -7.57 -3.79
CA THR A 295 -14.40 -7.16 -3.24
C THR A 295 -14.59 -6.22 -2.06
N LEU A 296 -13.67 -6.32 -1.10
CA LEU A 296 -13.60 -5.43 0.04
C LEU A 296 -12.61 -4.31 -0.27
N ILE A 297 -13.08 -3.08 -0.35
CA ILE A 297 -12.18 -1.95 -0.53
C ILE A 297 -11.56 -1.57 0.81
N ILE A 298 -10.29 -1.95 0.92
CA ILE A 298 -9.42 -1.60 2.05
C ILE A 298 -8.56 -0.37 1.69
N HIS A 299 -8.18 -0.21 0.41
CA HIS A 299 -7.30 0.87 -0.04
C HIS A 299 -7.94 1.74 -1.15
N PRO A 300 -7.97 3.10 -1.03
CA PRO A 300 -8.56 3.97 -2.05
C PRO A 300 -7.96 3.82 -3.45
N ASN A 301 -6.64 3.59 -3.56
CA ASN A 301 -6.00 3.30 -4.86
C ASN A 301 -6.59 2.09 -5.59
N TYR A 302 -7.04 1.04 -4.87
CA TYR A 302 -7.73 -0.09 -5.49
C TYR A 302 -9.22 0.20 -5.72
N ALA A 303 -9.81 1.16 -5.01
CA ALA A 303 -11.18 1.62 -5.28
C ALA A 303 -11.31 2.26 -6.66
N ALA A 304 -10.33 3.09 -7.05
CA ALA A 304 -10.31 3.72 -8.36
C ALA A 304 -10.20 2.66 -9.48
N LEU A 305 -9.30 1.68 -9.31
CA LEU A 305 -9.19 0.55 -10.23
C LEU A 305 -10.48 -0.28 -10.27
N ALA A 306 -11.05 -0.65 -9.12
CA ALA A 306 -12.30 -1.39 -9.06
C ALA A 306 -13.44 -0.63 -9.78
N GLY A 307 -13.55 0.68 -9.55
CA GLY A 307 -14.50 1.54 -10.27
C GLY A 307 -14.28 1.56 -11.78
N ALA A 308 -13.02 1.62 -12.24
CA ALA A 308 -12.67 1.54 -13.66
C ALA A 308 -13.03 0.16 -14.26
N LEU A 309 -12.91 -0.90 -13.46
CA LEU A 309 -13.37 -2.26 -13.79
C LEU A 309 -14.89 -2.44 -13.65
N GLY A 310 -15.63 -1.34 -13.44
CA GLY A 310 -17.09 -1.31 -13.37
C GLY A 310 -17.69 -1.86 -12.07
N PHE A 311 -16.88 -2.14 -11.05
CA PHE A 311 -17.40 -2.49 -9.73
C PHE A 311 -18.19 -1.32 -9.16
N GLN A 312 -19.29 -1.63 -8.48
CA GLN A 312 -20.18 -0.67 -7.85
C GLN A 312 -20.15 -0.82 -6.34
N LYS A 313 -20.05 0.30 -5.62
CA LYS A 313 -20.14 0.32 -4.16
C LYS A 313 -21.53 -0.11 -3.71
N THR A 314 -21.60 -1.03 -2.74
CA THR A 314 -22.87 -1.55 -2.20
C THR A 314 -23.09 -1.07 -0.77
N SER A 315 -22.54 -1.77 0.23
CA SER A 315 -22.70 -1.47 1.65
C SER A 315 -21.42 -0.93 2.25
N SER A 316 -21.56 0.02 3.19
CA SER A 316 -20.43 0.65 3.90
C SER A 316 -20.39 0.16 5.34
N ASP A 317 -19.19 0.14 5.91
CA ASP A 317 -19.03 -0.18 7.32
C ASP A 317 -19.46 1.01 8.19
N PRO A 318 -20.21 0.78 9.29
CA PRO A 318 -20.70 1.85 10.14
C PRO A 318 -19.60 2.50 11.00
N LYS A 319 -18.44 1.84 11.18
CA LYS A 319 -17.39 2.26 12.12
C LYS A 319 -16.05 2.51 11.44
N MET A 320 -15.81 1.90 10.29
CA MET A 320 -14.56 2.03 9.55
C MET A 320 -14.79 2.56 8.14
N PRO A 321 -13.81 3.21 7.50
CA PRO A 321 -13.94 3.69 6.12
C PRO A 321 -13.78 2.55 5.10
N LEU A 322 -14.49 1.45 5.31
CA LEU A 322 -14.49 0.25 4.47
C LEU A 322 -15.85 0.12 3.78
N TYR A 323 -15.86 -0.49 2.61
CA TYR A 323 -17.10 -0.81 1.92
C TYR A 323 -16.91 -1.99 0.98
N TRP A 324 -18.02 -2.69 0.75
CA TRP A 324 -18.11 -3.70 -0.29
C TRP A 324 -18.30 -3.05 -1.65
N MET A 325 -17.72 -3.68 -2.67
CA MET A 325 -18.05 -3.41 -4.05
C MET A 325 -18.42 -4.72 -4.76
N TYR A 326 -19.26 -4.59 -5.79
CA TYR A 326 -19.85 -5.69 -6.54
C TYR A 326 -19.69 -5.50 -8.04
N GLN A 327 -19.47 -6.60 -8.77
CA GLN A 327 -19.53 -6.68 -10.22
C GLN A 327 -20.03 -8.06 -10.66
N ALA A 328 -20.77 -8.15 -11.76
CA ALA A 328 -21.12 -9.44 -12.34
C ALA A 328 -19.90 -10.02 -13.12
N VAL A 329 -19.62 -11.31 -12.92
CA VAL A 329 -18.50 -12.03 -13.56
C VAL A 329 -18.56 -11.88 -15.09
N ASP A 330 -19.74 -12.04 -15.70
CA ASP A 330 -19.89 -11.99 -17.15
C ASP A 330 -19.54 -10.60 -17.72
N ARG A 331 -19.81 -9.52 -16.97
CA ARG A 331 -19.45 -8.15 -17.35
C ARG A 331 -17.95 -7.93 -17.21
N PHE A 332 -17.36 -8.42 -16.12
CA PHE A 332 -15.90 -8.34 -15.92
C PHE A 332 -15.13 -9.06 -17.04
N LEU A 333 -15.60 -10.24 -17.45
CA LEU A 333 -15.00 -11.03 -18.54
C LEU A 333 -15.11 -10.37 -19.93
N LYS A 334 -16.00 -9.39 -20.11
CA LYS A 334 -16.18 -8.65 -21.37
C LYS A 334 -15.35 -7.36 -21.44
N LEU A 335 -14.65 -6.99 -20.36
CA LEU A 335 -13.83 -5.78 -20.32
C LEU A 335 -12.60 -5.91 -21.22
N ASP A 336 -12.26 -4.82 -21.90
CA ASP A 336 -11.01 -4.68 -22.64
C ASP A 336 -9.91 -4.17 -21.70
N MET A 337 -9.18 -5.10 -21.08
CA MET A 337 -8.16 -4.80 -20.07
C MET A 337 -6.97 -4.01 -20.63
N GLN A 338 -6.76 -3.98 -21.94
CA GLN A 338 -5.67 -3.22 -22.57
C GLN A 338 -5.99 -1.73 -22.68
N LYS A 339 -7.26 -1.34 -22.55
CA LYS A 339 -7.72 0.06 -22.63
C LYS A 339 -7.99 0.70 -21.27
N LEU A 340 -7.68 0.01 -20.17
CA LEU A 340 -7.97 0.40 -18.80
C LEU A 340 -6.77 1.02 -18.06
#